data_AF-A0A7Y0D5A8-F1
#
_entry.id   AF-A0A7Y0D5A8-F1
#
_cell.length_a   1.000
_cell.length_b   1.000
_cell.length_c   1.000
_cell.angle_alpha   90.00
_cell.angle_beta   90.00
_cell.angle_gamma   90.00
#
_symmetry.space_group_name_H-M   'P 1'
#
loop_
_entity.id
_entity.type
_entity.pdbx_description
1 polymer ?
#
loop_
_entity_poly.entity_id
_entity_poly.type
_entity_poly.pdbx_seq_one_letter_code
_entity_poly.pdbx_strand_id
1 'polypeptide(L)'
;MNNPIRIYPERNGITLPDGSVMRFTQRWEATLLAMLLMQARANRDLQTDMLRIELERRGQTQPLNRTQYSRLIKSLTEGLDRIPGRPVLLEYGPRKATVGPWRLRFKTPCAFEVDKSDMIGSIEASASASFVGEGDQSKHIPWPYPLMLSVRAPDALHKLLSACLISDAFAAQGNFHSALETLQPIYSQPLSCDLRVMLNLREALYSKRLGEFTEARAFALKVLKADPAQLQDPTLRQHASFLLDRIDYDESPGTAHIRLWDLANAPSPTLGADLRTAPDWHNLRALLARRRLLGIATRQIPPGSDPNVQKLHHHALLHLETAIYWALSLKDWEKLQAFVANVAFHLQSVLPLGLSNVRQIFAWYALMMNYAEKLDAGKDSAWEYLFLGEFWLDHEQELRQTSQPACSASDPFYIIQEMHPAYENFYLRAIERIQHCADYRQVAIAQINYLRFIQAHLGPKKKAAAEKALCALLQNVPSLRDQLEAEGYGAYLPRQA
;
A
#
# COMPACT_ATOMS: atom_id res chain seq x y z
N MET A 1 -23.17 -40.89 4.71
CA MET A 1 -22.86 -39.45 4.71
C MET A 1 -24.09 -38.73 5.24
N ASN A 2 -23.97 -37.93 6.30
CA ASN A 2 -25.12 -37.20 6.85
C ASN A 2 -25.42 -36.00 5.95
N ASN A 3 -26.67 -35.85 5.50
CA ASN A 3 -27.10 -34.68 4.74
C ASN A 3 -26.90 -33.40 5.58
N PRO A 4 -26.48 -32.26 4.99
CA PRO A 4 -26.30 -31.02 5.72
C PRO A 4 -27.64 -30.40 6.12
N ILE A 5 -27.65 -29.63 7.21
CA ILE A 5 -28.75 -28.71 7.52
C ILE A 5 -28.66 -27.55 6.52
N ARG A 6 -29.68 -27.39 5.68
CA ARG A 6 -29.75 -26.33 4.66
C ARG A 6 -30.51 -25.13 5.20
N ILE A 7 -29.99 -23.92 5.01
CA ILE A 7 -30.59 -22.68 5.51
C ILE A 7 -31.04 -21.85 4.32
N TYR A 8 -32.27 -21.34 4.42
CA TYR A 8 -32.92 -20.54 3.38
C TYR A 8 -33.27 -19.17 3.96
N PRO A 9 -32.36 -18.17 3.89
CA PRO A 9 -32.62 -16.83 4.42
C PRO A 9 -33.91 -16.19 3.86
N GLU A 10 -34.14 -16.29 2.55
CA GLU A 10 -35.33 -15.72 1.90
C GLU A 10 -36.64 -16.38 2.31
N ARG A 11 -36.59 -17.67 2.62
CA ARG A 11 -37.77 -18.45 3.04
C ARG A 11 -37.94 -18.47 4.56
N ASN A 12 -37.05 -17.81 5.27
CA ASN A 12 -36.96 -17.80 6.72
C ASN A 12 -37.11 -19.21 7.33
N GLY A 13 -36.29 -20.16 6.88
CA GLY A 13 -36.37 -21.54 7.36
C GLY A 13 -35.11 -22.36 7.08
N ILE A 14 -35.14 -23.62 7.52
CA ILE A 14 -34.10 -24.61 7.31
C ILE A 14 -34.70 -25.95 6.87
N THR A 15 -33.91 -26.76 6.17
CA THR A 15 -34.18 -28.19 5.94
C THR A 15 -33.18 -29.01 6.74
N LEU A 16 -33.69 -29.95 7.54
CA LEU A 16 -32.91 -30.83 8.40
C LEU A 16 -32.36 -32.04 7.60
N PRO A 17 -31.40 -32.80 8.17
CA PRO A 17 -30.77 -33.93 7.47
C PRO A 17 -31.73 -35.04 7.05
N ASP A 18 -32.85 -35.18 7.77
CA ASP A 18 -33.94 -36.12 7.49
C ASP A 18 -34.91 -35.62 6.40
N GLY A 19 -34.67 -34.44 5.83
CA GLY A 19 -35.49 -33.81 4.81
C GLY A 19 -36.67 -33.00 5.35
N SER A 20 -36.89 -32.98 6.67
CA SER A 20 -37.95 -32.17 7.27
C SER A 20 -37.64 -30.67 7.17
N VAL A 21 -38.67 -29.85 6.99
CA VAL A 21 -38.54 -28.39 6.84
C VAL A 21 -39.01 -27.70 8.11
N MET A 22 -38.15 -26.90 8.71
CA MET A 22 -38.46 -26.07 9.87
C MET A 22 -38.52 -24.61 9.45
N ARG A 23 -39.67 -23.97 9.63
CA ARG A 23 -39.84 -22.53 9.42
C ARG A 23 -39.68 -21.77 10.73
N PHE A 24 -38.96 -20.66 10.65
CA PHE A 24 -38.76 -19.74 11.75
C PHE A 24 -39.96 -18.79 11.90
N THR A 25 -40.15 -18.26 13.10
CA THR A 25 -41.33 -17.45 13.46
C THR A 25 -41.12 -15.96 13.24
N GLN A 26 -39.91 -15.45 13.50
CA GLN A 26 -39.52 -14.07 13.27
C GLN A 26 -38.86 -13.95 11.91
N ARG A 27 -39.25 -12.92 11.14
CA ARG A 27 -38.86 -12.68 9.74
C ARG A 27 -37.37 -12.86 9.41
N TRP A 28 -36.49 -12.59 10.37
CA TRP A 28 -35.05 -12.47 10.15
C TRP A 28 -34.20 -13.57 10.78
N GLU A 29 -34.79 -14.65 11.28
CA GLU A 29 -34.05 -15.69 12.01
C GLU A 29 -33.11 -16.49 11.11
N ALA A 30 -33.56 -16.89 9.92
CA ALA A 30 -32.68 -17.61 9.00
C ALA A 30 -31.51 -16.74 8.52
N THR A 31 -31.76 -15.44 8.31
CA THR A 31 -30.71 -14.46 8.00
C THR A 31 -29.72 -14.34 9.15
N LEU A 32 -30.22 -14.15 10.38
CA LEU A 32 -29.38 -14.07 11.56
C LEU A 32 -28.56 -15.35 11.76
N LEU A 33 -29.17 -16.53 11.60
CA LEU A 33 -28.48 -17.82 11.69
C LEU A 33 -27.41 -17.97 10.61
N ALA A 34 -27.71 -17.59 9.37
CA ALA A 34 -26.74 -17.60 8.27
C ALA A 34 -25.54 -16.68 8.58
N MET A 35 -25.79 -15.46 9.05
CA MET A 35 -24.73 -14.54 9.47
C MET A 35 -23.92 -15.09 10.65
N LEU A 36 -24.57 -15.65 11.66
CA LEU A 36 -23.92 -16.28 12.81
C LEU A 36 -23.05 -17.46 12.38
N LEU A 37 -23.49 -18.27 11.41
CA LEU A 37 -22.69 -19.35 10.85
C LEU A 37 -21.49 -18.84 10.05
N MET A 38 -21.66 -17.77 9.27
CA MET A 38 -20.55 -17.11 8.59
C MET A 38 -19.52 -16.57 9.59
N GLN A 39 -19.98 -15.92 10.67
CA GLN A 39 -19.09 -15.42 11.72
C GLN A 39 -18.45 -16.57 12.52
N ALA A 40 -19.19 -17.64 12.82
CA ALA A 40 -18.68 -18.80 13.53
C ALA A 40 -17.62 -19.55 12.70
N ARG A 41 -17.76 -19.62 11.37
CA ARG A 41 -16.71 -20.12 10.45
C ARG A 41 -15.43 -19.29 10.56
N ALA A 42 -15.56 -17.99 10.80
CA ALA A 42 -14.44 -17.08 11.02
C ALA A 42 -14.01 -16.97 12.50
N ASN A 43 -14.60 -17.75 13.41
CA ASN A 43 -14.43 -17.64 14.87
C ASN A 43 -14.60 -16.20 15.41
N ARG A 44 -15.53 -15.45 14.83
CA ARG A 44 -15.88 -14.07 15.21
C ARG A 44 -17.23 -14.03 15.87
N ASP A 45 -17.47 -12.96 16.60
CA ASP A 45 -18.80 -12.65 17.09
C ASP A 45 -19.56 -11.79 16.08
N LEU A 46 -20.86 -12.02 15.97
CA LEU A 46 -21.73 -11.14 15.22
C LEU A 46 -22.03 -9.88 16.03
N GLN A 47 -21.56 -8.74 15.52
CA GLN A 47 -21.87 -7.42 16.06
C GLN A 47 -23.25 -6.94 15.59
N THR A 48 -23.93 -6.13 16.42
CA THR A 48 -25.27 -5.61 16.09
C THR A 48 -25.28 -4.74 14.84
N ASP A 49 -24.24 -3.93 14.59
CA ASP A 49 -24.15 -3.09 13.39
C ASP A 49 -24.07 -3.92 12.10
N MET A 50 -23.39 -5.08 12.15
CA MET A 50 -23.30 -5.98 10.99
C MET A 50 -24.68 -6.53 10.63
N LEU A 51 -25.43 -6.98 11.65
CA LEU A 51 -26.80 -7.44 11.47
C LEU A 51 -27.69 -6.31 10.94
N ARG A 52 -27.57 -5.08 11.47
CA ARG A 52 -28.34 -3.92 10.98
C ARG A 52 -28.12 -3.69 9.50
N ILE A 53 -26.87 -3.62 9.04
CA ILE A 53 -26.52 -3.39 7.62
C ILE A 53 -27.13 -4.48 6.73
N GLU A 54 -27.04 -5.74 7.14
CA GLU A 54 -27.59 -6.85 6.35
C GLU A 54 -29.12 -6.84 6.31
N LEU A 55 -29.78 -6.47 7.41
CA LEU A 55 -31.23 -6.32 7.44
C LEU A 55 -31.69 -5.15 6.55
N GLU A 56 -31.00 -4.02 6.59
CA GLU A 56 -31.26 -2.87 5.71
C GLU A 56 -31.15 -3.28 4.24
N ARG A 57 -30.09 -4.01 3.87
CA ARG A 57 -29.91 -4.57 2.51
C ARG A 57 -31.07 -5.47 2.07
N ARG A 58 -31.68 -6.18 3.02
CA ARG A 58 -32.83 -7.09 2.79
C ARG A 58 -34.19 -6.39 2.90
N GLY A 59 -34.22 -5.07 2.95
CA GLY A 59 -35.45 -4.27 2.94
C GLY A 59 -36.06 -4.02 4.32
N GLN A 60 -35.27 -4.15 5.40
CA GLN A 60 -35.67 -3.62 6.71
C GLN A 60 -35.54 -2.09 6.69
N THR A 61 -36.67 -1.39 6.71
CA THR A 61 -36.71 0.08 6.56
C THR A 61 -36.31 0.85 7.82
N GLN A 62 -36.47 0.25 9.01
CA GLN A 62 -36.10 0.85 10.28
C GLN A 62 -35.25 -0.11 11.13
N PRO A 63 -34.21 0.37 11.84
CA PRO A 63 -33.44 -0.47 12.73
C PRO A 63 -34.32 -1.17 13.77
N LEU A 64 -33.99 -2.44 14.08
CA LEU A 64 -34.70 -3.15 15.14
C LEU A 64 -34.44 -2.49 16.50
N ASN A 65 -35.49 -2.34 17.30
CA ASN A 65 -35.36 -1.88 18.67
C ASN A 65 -34.92 -3.03 19.61
N ARG A 66 -34.53 -2.69 20.85
CA ARG A 66 -34.04 -3.68 21.84
C ARG A 66 -35.02 -4.83 22.09
N THR A 67 -36.32 -4.55 22.12
CA THR A 67 -37.36 -5.56 22.32
C THR A 67 -37.45 -6.51 21.12
N GLN A 68 -37.33 -6.00 19.89
CA GLN A 68 -37.31 -6.81 18.69
C GLN A 68 -36.06 -7.69 18.61
N TYR A 69 -34.87 -7.17 18.96
CA TYR A 69 -33.67 -8.00 19.11
C TYR A 69 -33.85 -9.10 20.15
N SER A 70 -34.42 -8.77 21.32
CA SER A 70 -34.69 -9.77 22.35
C SER A 70 -35.59 -10.91 21.85
N ARG A 71 -36.65 -10.58 21.11
CA ARG A 71 -37.58 -11.59 20.54
C ARG A 71 -36.90 -12.43 19.47
N LEU A 72 -36.10 -11.80 18.60
CA LEU A 72 -35.37 -12.47 17.54
C LEU A 72 -34.36 -13.48 18.11
N ILE A 73 -33.58 -13.08 19.10
CA ILE A 73 -32.57 -13.93 19.75
C ILE A 73 -33.21 -15.06 20.55
N LYS A 74 -34.30 -14.77 21.27
CA LYS A 74 -35.05 -15.78 22.02
C LYS A 74 -35.66 -16.83 21.07
N SER A 75 -36.36 -16.37 20.03
CA SER A 75 -36.98 -17.26 19.04
C SER A 75 -35.93 -18.11 18.32
N LEU A 76 -34.77 -17.53 17.96
CA LEU A 76 -33.72 -18.29 17.29
C LEU A 76 -33.16 -19.37 18.24
N THR A 77 -32.96 -19.04 19.51
CA THR A 77 -32.51 -20.02 20.53
C THR A 77 -33.50 -21.18 20.64
N GLU A 78 -34.80 -20.88 20.73
CA GLU A 78 -35.86 -21.91 20.75
C GLU A 78 -35.90 -22.75 19.47
N GLY A 79 -35.65 -22.14 18.31
CA GLY A 79 -35.55 -22.83 17.03
C GLY A 79 -34.34 -23.77 16.96
N LEU A 80 -33.18 -23.34 17.47
CA LEU A 80 -31.98 -24.17 17.54
C LEU A 80 -32.15 -25.36 18.50
N ASP A 81 -32.87 -25.17 19.62
CA ASP A 81 -33.16 -26.23 20.59
C ASP A 81 -34.07 -27.34 20.06
N ARG A 82 -34.81 -27.07 18.98
CA ARG A 82 -35.67 -28.03 18.26
C ARG A 82 -34.91 -28.86 17.23
N ILE A 83 -33.68 -28.48 16.87
CA ILE A 83 -32.87 -29.27 15.95
C ILE A 83 -32.45 -30.58 16.64
N PRO A 84 -32.69 -31.76 16.03
CA PRO A 84 -32.32 -33.05 16.61
C PRO A 84 -30.84 -33.10 17.00
N GLY A 85 -30.55 -33.59 18.20
CA GLY A 85 -29.19 -33.67 18.75
C GLY A 85 -28.61 -32.33 19.25
N ARG A 86 -29.34 -31.22 19.12
CA ARG A 86 -28.96 -29.86 19.55
C ARG A 86 -27.49 -29.54 19.24
N PRO A 87 -27.10 -29.59 17.95
CA PRO A 87 -25.70 -29.55 17.58
C PRO A 87 -25.08 -28.15 17.73
N VAL A 88 -25.89 -27.12 17.92
CA VAL A 88 -25.46 -25.72 18.06
C VAL A 88 -26.20 -25.01 19.19
N LEU A 89 -25.56 -24.01 19.77
CA LEU A 89 -26.11 -23.08 20.75
C LEU A 89 -25.77 -21.65 20.37
N LEU A 90 -26.64 -20.72 20.76
CA LEU A 90 -26.37 -19.30 20.72
C LEU A 90 -25.81 -18.84 22.07
N GLU A 91 -24.59 -18.30 22.07
CA GLU A 91 -23.90 -17.76 23.23
C GLU A 91 -23.87 -16.23 23.19
N TYR A 92 -24.08 -15.61 24.36
CA TYR A 92 -23.94 -14.18 24.60
C TYR A 92 -23.79 -13.92 26.11
N GLY A 93 -23.16 -12.80 26.46
CA GLY A 93 -22.96 -12.42 27.87
C GLY A 93 -24.23 -11.96 28.59
N PRO A 94 -24.19 -11.79 29.93
CA PRO A 94 -25.31 -11.28 30.70
C PRO A 94 -25.75 -9.91 30.17
N ARG A 95 -27.07 -9.73 29.94
CA ARG A 95 -27.66 -8.49 29.38
C ARG A 95 -27.26 -8.15 27.93
N LYS A 96 -26.51 -9.02 27.24
CA LYS A 96 -26.07 -8.82 25.85
C LYS A 96 -27.02 -9.40 24.80
N ALA A 97 -28.08 -10.08 25.22
CA ALA A 97 -29.09 -10.64 24.31
C ALA A 97 -29.66 -9.58 23.34
N THR A 98 -29.80 -8.32 23.76
CA THR A 98 -30.42 -7.25 22.95
C THR A 98 -29.43 -6.31 22.27
N VAL A 99 -28.13 -6.45 22.53
CA VAL A 99 -27.09 -5.50 22.10
C VAL A 99 -25.85 -6.16 21.51
N GLY A 100 -25.84 -7.49 21.41
CA GLY A 100 -24.68 -8.26 20.99
C GLY A 100 -23.45 -8.05 21.89
N PRO A 101 -22.27 -8.55 21.47
CA PRO A 101 -22.08 -9.53 20.39
C PRO A 101 -22.76 -10.88 20.67
N TRP A 102 -23.09 -11.62 19.60
CA TRP A 102 -23.62 -12.99 19.66
C TRP A 102 -22.71 -13.98 18.93
N ARG A 103 -22.58 -15.20 19.46
CA ARG A 103 -21.73 -16.25 18.90
C ARG A 103 -22.50 -17.56 18.78
N LEU A 104 -22.28 -18.32 17.70
CA LEU A 104 -22.76 -19.69 17.59
C LEU A 104 -21.66 -20.66 18.08
N ARG A 105 -22.00 -21.55 19.01
CA ARG A 105 -21.10 -22.61 19.50
C ARG A 105 -21.63 -23.97 19.08
N PHE A 106 -20.75 -24.82 18.55
CA PHE A 106 -21.08 -26.19 18.16
C PHE A 106 -20.86 -27.14 19.34
N LYS A 107 -21.89 -27.92 19.69
CA LYS A 107 -21.81 -29.01 20.67
C LYS A 107 -21.37 -30.32 20.03
N THR A 108 -21.87 -30.58 18.82
CA THR A 108 -21.56 -31.80 18.06
C THR A 108 -21.25 -31.43 16.61
N PRO A 109 -20.38 -32.21 15.92
CA PRO A 109 -20.08 -31.99 14.51
C PRO A 109 -21.36 -32.08 13.67
N CYS A 110 -21.64 -31.04 12.90
CA CYS A 110 -22.76 -31.01 11.96
C CYS A 110 -22.41 -30.16 10.75
N ALA A 111 -22.95 -30.52 9.59
CA ALA A 111 -22.74 -29.77 8.35
C ALA A 111 -23.90 -28.79 8.15
N PHE A 112 -23.57 -27.54 7.82
CA PHE A 112 -24.53 -26.51 7.42
C PHE A 112 -24.22 -26.01 6.01
N GLU A 113 -25.28 -25.82 5.24
CA GLU A 113 -25.26 -25.24 3.90
C GLU A 113 -26.22 -24.04 3.88
N VAL A 114 -25.81 -22.91 3.31
CA VAL A 114 -26.66 -21.71 3.18
C VAL A 114 -27.00 -21.54 1.71
N ASP A 115 -28.28 -21.47 1.38
CA ASP A 115 -28.76 -21.27 0.02
C ASP A 115 -28.28 -19.90 -0.51
N LYS A 116 -27.60 -19.93 -1.65
CA LYS A 116 -26.77 -18.83 -2.16
C LYS A 116 -27.52 -17.83 -3.03
N SER A 117 -28.84 -17.97 -3.18
CA SER A 117 -29.59 -17.27 -4.22
C SER A 117 -29.48 -15.74 -4.23
N ASP A 118 -29.11 -15.08 -3.13
CA ASP A 118 -28.91 -13.61 -3.10
C ASP A 118 -27.79 -13.11 -2.16
N MET A 119 -26.88 -13.99 -1.71
CA MET A 119 -25.64 -13.53 -1.06
C MET A 119 -24.61 -13.15 -2.14
N ILE A 120 -24.88 -12.08 -2.88
CA ILE A 120 -23.92 -11.50 -3.85
C ILE A 120 -22.69 -11.06 -3.05
N GLY A 121 -21.61 -11.81 -3.25
CA GLY A 121 -20.40 -11.80 -2.45
C GLY A 121 -19.87 -13.23 -2.32
N SER A 122 -19.36 -13.76 -3.43
CA SER A 122 -18.83 -15.12 -3.56
C SER A 122 -17.80 -15.47 -2.48
N ILE A 123 -18.12 -16.46 -1.63
CA ILE A 123 -17.11 -17.34 -1.04
C ILE A 123 -17.49 -18.75 -1.50
N GLU A 124 -16.77 -19.23 -2.51
CA GLU A 124 -16.76 -20.65 -2.84
C GLU A 124 -16.02 -21.39 -1.73
N ALA A 125 -16.77 -22.09 -0.89
CA ALA A 125 -16.22 -23.11 -0.01
C ALA A 125 -17.18 -24.29 -0.01
N SER A 126 -16.86 -25.28 -0.82
CA SER A 126 -17.44 -26.62 -0.78
C SER A 126 -17.10 -27.24 0.57
N ALA A 127 -18.09 -27.39 1.46
CA ALA A 127 -17.89 -27.89 2.81
C ALA A 127 -18.09 -29.42 2.86
N SER A 128 -17.00 -30.18 2.80
CA SER A 128 -16.93 -31.56 3.26
C SER A 128 -15.99 -31.63 4.47
N ALA A 129 -16.47 -31.20 5.63
CA ALA A 129 -15.76 -31.36 6.90
C ALA A 129 -16.14 -32.71 7.54
N SER A 130 -15.38 -33.77 7.22
CA SER A 130 -15.32 -34.99 8.02
C SER A 130 -14.35 -34.76 9.18
N PHE A 131 -14.87 -34.59 10.40
CA PHE A 131 -14.08 -34.60 11.63
C PHE A 131 -13.91 -36.07 12.07
N VAL A 132 -12.70 -36.63 11.94
CA VAL A 132 -12.35 -37.92 12.55
C VAL A 132 -11.81 -37.63 13.95
N GLY A 133 -12.40 -38.30 14.94
CA GLY A 133 -12.04 -38.20 16.34
C GLY A 133 -10.73 -38.93 16.67
N GLU A 134 -10.01 -38.30 17.59
CA GLU A 134 -9.12 -38.85 18.62
C GLU A 134 -8.06 -39.86 18.20
N GLY A 135 -6.82 -39.37 18.14
CA GLY A 135 -5.66 -40.25 18.19
C GLY A 135 -4.29 -39.64 17.88
N ASP A 136 -4.03 -38.33 18.00
CA ASP A 136 -2.63 -37.89 18.18
C ASP A 136 -2.43 -36.43 18.63
N GLN A 137 -1.30 -36.19 19.29
CA GLN A 137 -0.92 -35.06 20.14
C GLN A 137 -0.59 -33.73 19.44
N SER A 138 -1.38 -33.26 18.49
CA SER A 138 -1.28 -31.86 18.05
C SER A 138 -2.67 -31.24 17.94
N LYS A 139 -3.05 -30.49 18.98
CA LYS A 139 -4.20 -29.59 18.96
C LYS A 139 -4.02 -28.57 17.84
N HIS A 140 -4.48 -28.95 16.65
CA HIS A 140 -4.55 -28.10 15.47
C HIS A 140 -5.45 -26.91 15.81
N ILE A 141 -4.83 -25.75 15.93
CA ILE A 141 -5.56 -24.48 15.94
C ILE A 141 -6.25 -24.37 14.57
N PRO A 142 -7.59 -24.35 14.49
CA PRO A 142 -8.33 -24.36 13.23
C PRO A 142 -8.48 -22.94 12.68
N TRP A 143 -7.38 -22.18 12.66
CA TRP A 143 -7.29 -20.93 11.95
C TRP A 143 -6.56 -21.19 10.62
N PRO A 144 -7.01 -20.65 9.48
CA PRO A 144 -6.16 -20.54 8.31
C PRO A 144 -5.09 -19.50 8.67
N TYR A 145 -4.03 -19.94 9.34
CA TYR A 145 -2.83 -19.13 9.41
C TYR A 145 -2.27 -19.08 8.00
N PRO A 146 -2.04 -17.89 7.42
CA PRO A 146 -1.21 -17.81 6.23
C PRO A 146 0.14 -18.43 6.57
N LEU A 147 0.36 -19.65 6.09
CA LEU A 147 1.59 -20.38 6.32
C LEU A 147 2.62 -19.88 5.32
N MET A 148 3.84 -19.63 5.76
CA MET A 148 4.95 -19.33 4.84
C MET A 148 5.41 -20.59 4.10
N LEU A 149 5.47 -21.73 4.80
CA LEU A 149 5.91 -23.00 4.25
C LEU A 149 4.75 -23.99 4.15
N SER A 150 4.75 -24.85 3.13
CA SER A 150 3.78 -25.94 2.99
C SER A 150 4.03 -27.08 3.97
N VAL A 151 5.20 -27.11 4.62
CA VAL A 151 5.58 -28.06 5.68
C VAL A 151 6.15 -27.28 6.87
N ARG A 152 5.82 -27.71 8.10
CA ARG A 152 6.38 -27.13 9.33
C ARG A 152 7.84 -27.57 9.51
N ALA A 153 8.77 -26.77 9.01
CA ALA A 153 10.21 -27.01 9.10
C ALA A 153 10.92 -25.74 9.62
N PRO A 154 11.28 -25.68 10.92
CA PRO A 154 11.92 -24.51 11.51
C PRO A 154 13.21 -24.08 10.80
N ASP A 155 14.04 -25.03 10.36
CA ASP A 155 15.28 -24.74 9.64
C ASP A 155 15.02 -24.14 8.25
N ALA A 156 13.96 -24.61 7.57
CA ALA A 156 13.54 -24.03 6.29
C ALA A 156 12.98 -22.61 6.51
N LEU A 157 12.23 -22.39 7.60
CA LEU A 157 11.71 -21.08 7.95
C LEU A 157 12.86 -20.11 8.26
N HIS A 158 13.84 -20.55 9.03
CA HIS A 158 15.04 -19.76 9.29
C HIS A 158 15.77 -19.40 7.99
N LYS A 159 16.07 -20.39 7.13
CA LYS A 159 16.71 -20.15 5.82
C LYS A 159 15.94 -19.16 4.95
N LEU A 160 14.62 -19.30 4.90
CA LEU A 160 13.73 -18.38 4.19
C LEU A 160 13.83 -16.96 4.76
N LEU A 161 13.69 -16.78 6.07
CA LEU A 161 13.76 -15.48 6.72
C LEU A 161 15.14 -14.83 6.57
N SER A 162 16.23 -15.62 6.66
CA SER A 162 17.59 -15.14 6.41
C SER A 162 17.74 -14.65 4.97
N ALA A 163 17.24 -15.39 3.98
CA ALA A 163 17.33 -14.98 2.58
C ALA A 163 16.50 -13.73 2.29
N CYS A 164 15.28 -13.63 2.85
CA CYS A 164 14.47 -12.40 2.77
C CYS A 164 15.19 -11.21 3.42
N LEU A 165 15.80 -11.40 4.59
CA LEU A 165 16.56 -10.35 5.29
C LEU A 165 17.76 -9.88 4.47
N ILE A 166 18.56 -10.80 3.92
CA ILE A 166 19.72 -10.46 3.08
C ILE A 166 19.28 -9.74 1.81
N SER A 167 18.20 -10.22 1.18
CA SER A 167 17.61 -9.58 0.00
C SER A 167 17.13 -8.16 0.31
N ASP A 168 16.42 -7.94 1.42
CA ASP A 168 15.98 -6.62 1.87
C ASP A 168 17.16 -5.71 2.24
N ALA A 169 18.23 -6.25 2.82
CA ALA A 169 19.44 -5.49 3.13
C ALA A 169 20.13 -4.99 1.85
N PHE A 170 20.22 -5.83 0.81
CA PHE A 170 20.72 -5.39 -0.50
C PHE A 170 19.80 -4.35 -1.15
N ALA A 171 18.48 -4.57 -1.09
CA ALA A 171 17.50 -3.62 -1.63
C ALA A 171 17.56 -2.25 -0.92
N ALA A 172 17.73 -2.23 0.41
CA ALA A 172 17.90 -1.01 1.20
C ALA A 172 19.20 -0.25 0.86
N GLN A 173 20.19 -0.93 0.29
CA GLN A 173 21.43 -0.34 -0.23
C GLN A 173 21.31 0.07 -1.72
N GLY A 174 20.14 -0.11 -2.34
CA GLY A 174 19.93 0.13 -3.78
C GLY A 174 20.52 -0.94 -4.70
N ASN A 175 21.08 -2.04 -4.17
CA ASN A 175 21.60 -3.15 -4.96
C ASN A 175 20.50 -4.19 -5.26
N PHE A 176 19.58 -3.82 -6.13
CA PHE A 176 18.42 -4.67 -6.46
C PHE A 176 18.78 -5.94 -7.25
N HIS A 177 19.89 -5.97 -7.99
CA HIS A 177 20.36 -7.17 -8.68
C HIS A 177 20.72 -8.27 -7.68
N SER A 178 21.59 -7.96 -6.70
CA SER A 178 21.95 -8.93 -5.65
C SER A 178 20.76 -9.28 -4.76
N ALA A 179 19.82 -8.36 -4.58
CA ALA A 179 18.57 -8.65 -3.88
C ALA A 179 17.75 -9.73 -4.60
N LEU A 180 17.62 -9.66 -5.93
CA LEU A 180 16.94 -10.65 -6.76
C LEU A 180 17.67 -12.01 -6.78
N GLU A 181 19.00 -11.99 -6.95
CA GLU A 181 19.82 -13.22 -6.94
C GLU A 181 19.68 -14.00 -5.63
N THR A 182 19.59 -13.29 -4.50
CA THR A 182 19.41 -13.88 -3.17
C THR A 182 18.07 -14.64 -3.04
N LEU A 183 17.03 -14.22 -3.77
CA LEU A 183 15.72 -14.86 -3.70
C LEU A 183 15.62 -16.13 -4.55
N GLN A 184 16.40 -16.26 -5.62
CA GLN A 184 16.28 -17.40 -6.55
C GLN A 184 16.38 -18.77 -5.88
N PRO A 185 17.35 -19.04 -4.97
CA PRO A 185 17.47 -20.34 -4.32
C PRO A 185 16.26 -20.70 -3.43
N ILE A 186 15.49 -19.71 -2.96
CA ILE A 186 14.34 -19.93 -2.07
C ILE A 186 13.23 -20.70 -2.78
N TYR A 187 13.05 -20.51 -4.10
CA TYR A 187 11.99 -21.17 -4.87
C TYR A 187 12.10 -22.70 -4.94
N SER A 188 13.27 -23.25 -4.59
CA SER A 188 13.50 -24.69 -4.45
C SER A 188 12.91 -25.28 -3.16
N GLN A 189 12.52 -24.45 -2.20
CA GLN A 189 11.93 -24.88 -0.93
C GLN A 189 10.43 -25.19 -1.05
N PRO A 190 9.84 -25.94 -0.10
CA PRO A 190 8.41 -26.21 -0.05
C PRO A 190 7.63 -24.96 0.43
N LEU A 191 7.53 -23.96 -0.44
CA LEU A 191 6.81 -22.70 -0.18
C LEU A 191 5.29 -22.91 -0.25
N SER A 192 4.53 -22.17 0.55
CA SER A 192 3.09 -22.04 0.35
C SER A 192 2.75 -21.23 -0.91
N CYS A 193 1.50 -21.28 -1.36
CA CYS A 193 1.01 -20.45 -2.47
C CYS A 193 1.13 -18.95 -2.14
N ASP A 194 0.67 -18.53 -0.96
CA ASP A 194 0.74 -17.15 -0.48
C ASP A 194 2.19 -16.63 -0.46
N LEU A 195 3.13 -17.40 0.09
CA LEU A 195 4.53 -16.98 0.13
C LEU A 195 5.14 -16.89 -1.28
N ARG A 196 4.84 -17.86 -2.15
CA ARG A 196 5.31 -17.81 -3.55
C ARG A 196 4.78 -16.54 -4.22
N VAL A 197 3.52 -16.19 -4.00
CA VAL A 197 2.94 -14.94 -4.49
C VAL A 197 3.63 -13.71 -3.89
N MET A 198 3.89 -13.69 -2.58
CA MET A 198 4.60 -12.59 -1.93
C MET A 198 6.03 -12.41 -2.47
N LEU A 199 6.76 -13.50 -2.74
CA LEU A 199 8.08 -13.44 -3.36
C LEU A 199 8.01 -12.89 -4.79
N ASN A 200 7.03 -13.31 -5.61
CA ASN A 200 6.82 -12.73 -6.94
C ASN A 200 6.48 -11.22 -6.86
N LEU A 201 5.68 -10.79 -5.88
CA LEU A 201 5.42 -9.35 -5.67
C LEU A 201 6.69 -8.58 -5.29
N ARG A 202 7.56 -9.18 -4.47
CA ARG A 202 8.86 -8.61 -4.10
C ARG A 202 9.80 -8.50 -5.29
N GLU A 203 9.92 -9.56 -6.10
CA GLU A 203 10.70 -9.54 -7.34
C GLU A 203 10.16 -8.49 -8.33
N ALA A 204 8.83 -8.39 -8.47
CA ALA A 204 8.21 -7.36 -9.29
C ALA A 204 8.59 -5.94 -8.83
N LEU A 205 8.65 -5.69 -7.52
CA LEU A 205 9.08 -4.40 -6.96
C LEU A 205 10.56 -4.12 -7.24
N TYR A 206 11.45 -5.10 -7.08
CA TYR A 206 12.88 -4.92 -7.34
C TYR A 206 13.17 -4.71 -8.83
N SER A 207 12.62 -5.52 -9.73
CA SER A 207 12.76 -5.32 -11.19
C SER A 207 12.20 -3.96 -11.62
N LYS A 208 11.09 -3.52 -11.01
CA LYS A 208 10.56 -2.17 -11.24
C LYS A 208 11.55 -1.08 -10.81
N ARG A 209 12.24 -1.25 -9.68
CA ARG A 209 13.28 -0.31 -9.20
C ARG A 209 14.50 -0.28 -10.10
N LEU A 210 14.82 -1.40 -10.76
CA LEU A 210 15.84 -1.49 -11.81
C LEU A 210 15.41 -0.86 -13.15
N GLY A 211 14.15 -0.48 -13.31
CA GLY A 211 13.59 -0.02 -14.58
C GLY A 211 13.27 -1.15 -15.57
N GLU A 212 13.34 -2.40 -15.13
CA GLU A 212 13.04 -3.60 -15.91
C GLU A 212 11.51 -3.85 -15.94
N PHE A 213 10.76 -2.88 -16.46
CA PHE A 213 9.29 -2.87 -16.37
C PHE A 213 8.61 -4.09 -17.02
N THR A 214 9.20 -4.65 -18.08
CA THR A 214 8.72 -5.88 -18.72
C THR A 214 8.77 -7.07 -17.77
N GLU A 215 9.88 -7.23 -17.05
CA GLU A 215 10.08 -8.30 -16.09
C GLU A 215 9.21 -8.09 -14.83
N ALA A 216 9.18 -6.86 -14.33
CA ALA A 216 8.29 -6.47 -13.23
C ALA A 216 6.82 -6.83 -13.51
N ARG A 217 6.36 -6.54 -14.74
CA ARG A 217 5.01 -6.89 -15.22
C ARG A 217 4.82 -8.40 -15.29
N ALA A 218 5.81 -9.15 -15.78
CA ALA A 218 5.74 -10.60 -15.84
C ALA A 218 5.54 -11.22 -14.45
N PHE A 219 6.26 -10.74 -13.43
CA PHE A 219 6.09 -11.20 -12.05
C PHE A 219 4.71 -10.84 -11.47
N ALA A 220 4.23 -9.61 -11.65
CA ALA A 220 2.90 -9.22 -11.20
C ALA A 220 1.78 -10.04 -11.90
N LEU A 221 1.93 -10.34 -13.18
CA LEU A 221 1.01 -11.21 -13.92
C LEU A 221 1.04 -12.67 -13.44
N LYS A 222 2.19 -13.21 -12.99
CA LYS A 222 2.25 -14.53 -12.36
C LYS A 222 1.37 -14.59 -11.12
N VAL A 223 1.34 -13.52 -10.32
CA VAL A 223 0.48 -13.42 -9.13
C VAL A 223 -1.00 -13.41 -9.51
N LEU A 224 -1.39 -12.64 -10.53
CA LEU A 224 -2.80 -12.59 -10.96
C LEU A 224 -3.30 -13.92 -11.53
N LYS A 225 -2.40 -14.72 -12.11
CA LYS A 225 -2.67 -16.08 -12.63
C LYS A 225 -2.67 -17.15 -11.54
N ALA A 226 -2.27 -16.85 -10.30
CA ALA A 226 -2.31 -17.81 -9.22
C ALA A 226 -3.76 -18.24 -8.92
N ASP A 227 -3.94 -19.53 -8.64
CA ASP A 227 -5.25 -20.12 -8.35
C ASP A 227 -5.87 -19.47 -7.10
N PRO A 228 -7.00 -18.74 -7.23
CA PRO A 228 -7.63 -18.05 -6.10
C PRO A 228 -8.06 -19.01 -5.00
N ALA A 229 -8.39 -20.26 -5.33
CA ALA A 229 -8.79 -21.27 -4.35
C ALA A 229 -7.64 -21.72 -3.44
N GLN A 230 -6.39 -21.47 -3.84
CA GLN A 230 -5.19 -21.82 -3.08
C GLN A 230 -4.62 -20.67 -2.26
N LEU A 231 -5.12 -19.44 -2.45
CA LEU A 231 -4.68 -18.27 -1.72
C LEU A 231 -5.49 -18.09 -0.43
N GLN A 232 -4.79 -17.97 0.69
CA GLN A 232 -5.46 -17.67 1.97
C GLN A 232 -5.61 -16.17 2.17
N ASP A 233 -4.68 -15.37 1.64
CA ASP A 233 -4.76 -13.91 1.59
C ASP A 233 -5.26 -13.42 0.20
N PRO A 234 -6.56 -13.12 0.04
CA PRO A 234 -7.11 -12.65 -1.23
C PRO A 234 -6.63 -11.24 -1.63
N THR A 235 -6.07 -10.47 -0.69
CA THR A 235 -5.59 -9.10 -0.96
C THR A 235 -4.29 -9.09 -1.77
N LEU A 236 -3.54 -10.21 -1.82
CA LEU A 236 -2.31 -10.31 -2.61
C LEU A 236 -2.56 -10.10 -4.12
N ARG A 237 -3.69 -10.58 -4.64
CA ARG A 237 -4.07 -10.35 -6.04
C ARG A 237 -4.50 -8.89 -6.29
N GLN A 238 -5.13 -8.26 -5.30
CA GLN A 238 -5.46 -6.82 -5.39
C GLN A 238 -4.17 -5.99 -5.40
N HIS A 239 -3.20 -6.33 -4.55
CA HIS A 239 -1.88 -5.72 -4.56
C HIS A 239 -1.17 -5.88 -5.90
N ALA A 240 -1.22 -7.06 -6.52
CA ALA A 240 -0.65 -7.29 -7.86
C ALA A 240 -1.31 -6.43 -8.94
N SER A 241 -2.64 -6.30 -8.91
CA SER A 241 -3.37 -5.42 -9.84
C SER A 241 -2.94 -3.96 -9.69
N PHE A 242 -2.84 -3.49 -8.45
CA PHE A 242 -2.37 -2.13 -8.18
C PHE A 242 -0.90 -1.93 -8.59
N LEU A 243 -0.04 -2.93 -8.37
CA LEU A 243 1.36 -2.88 -8.76
C LEU A 243 1.51 -2.75 -10.29
N LEU A 244 0.64 -3.39 -11.08
CA LEU A 244 0.59 -3.19 -12.53
C LEU A 244 0.25 -1.75 -12.92
N ASP A 245 -0.76 -1.15 -12.28
CA ASP A 245 -1.09 0.27 -12.51
C ASP A 245 0.11 1.18 -12.18
N ARG A 246 0.85 0.86 -11.11
CA ARG A 246 2.05 1.59 -10.73
C ARG A 246 3.21 1.38 -11.69
N ILE A 247 3.43 0.16 -12.19
CA ILE A 247 4.44 -0.15 -13.21
C ILE A 247 4.14 0.65 -14.49
N ASP A 248 2.90 0.61 -14.95
CA ASP A 248 2.49 1.33 -16.17
C ASP A 248 2.67 2.84 -16.02
N TYR A 249 2.36 3.40 -14.84
CA TYR A 249 2.62 4.81 -14.55
C TYR A 249 4.12 5.12 -14.57
N ASP A 250 4.96 4.33 -13.89
CA ASP A 250 6.39 4.63 -13.76
C ASP A 250 7.17 4.40 -15.07
N GLU A 251 6.74 3.47 -15.92
CA GLU A 251 7.28 3.26 -17.27
C GLU A 251 6.98 4.45 -18.19
N SER A 252 5.76 5.02 -18.09
CA SER A 252 5.32 6.07 -19.02
C SER A 252 4.41 7.13 -18.36
N PRO A 253 4.94 7.95 -17.42
CA PRO A 253 4.10 8.87 -16.64
C PRO A 253 3.32 9.88 -17.50
N GLY A 254 3.91 10.27 -18.63
CA GLY A 254 3.33 11.26 -19.57
C GLY A 254 2.08 10.78 -20.30
N THR A 255 1.92 9.47 -20.53
CA THR A 255 0.80 8.92 -21.31
C THR A 255 -0.13 8.06 -20.45
N ALA A 256 0.43 7.25 -19.53
CA ALA A 256 -0.34 6.35 -18.67
C ALA A 256 -1.32 7.10 -17.75
N HIS A 257 -1.00 8.33 -17.35
CA HIS A 257 -1.85 9.09 -16.42
C HIS A 257 -3.27 9.37 -16.95
N ILE A 258 -3.45 9.44 -18.28
CA ILE A 258 -4.76 9.68 -18.91
C ILE A 258 -5.67 8.48 -18.63
N ARG A 259 -5.18 7.29 -18.98
CA ARG A 259 -5.88 6.02 -18.80
C ARG A 259 -6.09 5.67 -17.31
N LEU A 260 -5.04 5.82 -16.50
CA LEU A 260 -5.06 5.43 -15.08
C LEU A 260 -5.97 6.32 -14.22
N TRP A 261 -6.23 7.56 -14.64
CA TRP A 261 -7.16 8.42 -13.90
C TRP A 261 -8.57 7.82 -13.79
N ASP A 262 -9.04 7.19 -14.87
CA ASP A 262 -10.38 6.62 -14.95
C ASP A 262 -10.43 5.16 -14.48
N LEU A 263 -9.30 4.44 -14.52
CA LEU A 263 -9.25 2.99 -14.22
C LEU A 263 -8.75 2.62 -12.82
N ALA A 264 -8.03 3.49 -12.11
CA ALA A 264 -7.45 3.16 -10.81
C ALA A 264 -8.54 3.04 -9.72
N ASN A 265 -9.08 1.83 -9.57
CA ASN A 265 -10.07 1.49 -8.54
C ASN A 265 -9.48 1.63 -7.14
N ALA A 266 -10.25 2.16 -6.20
CA ALA A 266 -9.86 2.17 -4.79
C ALA A 266 -9.71 0.73 -4.28
N PRO A 267 -8.71 0.44 -3.41
CA PRO A 267 -8.58 -0.87 -2.80
C PRO A 267 -9.85 -1.21 -2.01
N SER A 268 -10.30 -2.45 -2.11
CA SER A 268 -11.54 -2.90 -1.50
C SER A 268 -11.42 -2.87 0.04
N PRO A 269 -12.40 -2.34 0.79
CA PRO A 269 -12.39 -2.33 2.26
C PRO A 269 -12.69 -3.71 2.88
N THR A 270 -12.70 -4.77 2.08
CA THR A 270 -13.11 -6.11 2.49
C THR A 270 -12.06 -6.77 3.38
N LEU A 271 -12.34 -6.77 4.70
CA LEU A 271 -11.61 -7.36 5.84
C LEU A 271 -10.49 -6.49 6.44
N GLY A 272 -10.89 -5.41 7.13
CA GLY A 272 -9.96 -4.36 7.52
C GLY A 272 -9.61 -3.54 6.29
N ALA A 273 -9.33 -2.25 6.41
CA ALA A 273 -8.77 -1.54 5.27
C ALA A 273 -7.54 -2.33 4.79
N ASP A 274 -7.36 -2.53 3.47
CA ASP A 274 -6.09 -3.06 2.98
C ASP A 274 -5.01 -2.01 3.23
N LEU A 275 -4.52 -2.01 4.47
CA LEU A 275 -3.60 -1.00 5.00
C LEU A 275 -2.31 -1.01 4.20
N ARG A 276 -1.96 -2.13 3.55
CA ARG A 276 -0.72 -2.26 2.79
C ARG A 276 -0.76 -1.49 1.47
N THR A 277 -1.89 -1.51 0.76
CA THR A 277 -2.04 -0.87 -0.57
C THR A 277 -2.66 0.52 -0.51
N ALA A 278 -3.49 0.81 0.50
CA ALA A 278 -4.13 2.11 0.68
C ALA A 278 -3.16 3.30 0.58
N PRO A 279 -2.03 3.37 1.31
CA PRO A 279 -1.10 4.49 1.21
C PRO A 279 -0.58 4.69 -0.22
N ASP A 280 -0.19 3.61 -0.89
CA ASP A 280 0.36 3.66 -2.25
C ASP A 280 -0.70 4.07 -3.29
N TRP A 281 -1.94 3.62 -3.12
CA TRP A 281 -3.06 4.02 -3.97
C TRP A 281 -3.33 5.51 -3.85
N HIS A 282 -3.43 6.03 -2.63
CA HIS A 282 -3.62 7.45 -2.38
C HIS A 282 -2.46 8.26 -2.97
N ASN A 283 -1.21 7.82 -2.77
CA ASN A 283 -0.06 8.46 -3.40
C ASN A 283 -0.14 8.47 -4.93
N LEU A 284 -0.53 7.35 -5.58
CA LEU A 284 -0.74 7.30 -7.02
C LEU A 284 -1.82 8.30 -7.48
N ARG A 285 -2.96 8.40 -6.78
CA ARG A 285 -4.02 9.37 -7.10
C ARG A 285 -3.50 10.82 -7.04
N ALA A 286 -2.67 11.13 -6.06
CA ALA A 286 -2.03 12.45 -5.98
C ALA A 286 -1.07 12.72 -7.15
N LEU A 287 -0.24 11.73 -7.52
CA LEU A 287 0.67 11.82 -8.65
C LEU A 287 -0.08 12.02 -9.98
N LEU A 288 -1.22 11.37 -10.17
CA LEU A 288 -2.08 11.54 -11.33
C LEU A 288 -2.71 12.96 -11.36
N ALA A 289 -3.18 13.46 -10.22
CA ALA A 289 -3.73 14.81 -10.10
C ALA A 289 -2.66 15.88 -10.41
N ARG A 290 -1.44 15.72 -9.88
CA ARG A 290 -0.28 16.57 -10.20
C ARG A 290 0.04 16.58 -11.69
N ARG A 291 0.03 15.43 -12.36
CA ARG A 291 0.30 15.36 -13.81
C ARG A 291 -0.77 16.07 -14.63
N ARG A 292 -2.06 15.94 -14.26
CA ARG A 292 -3.13 16.71 -14.92
C ARG A 292 -2.97 18.22 -14.72
N LEU A 293 -2.57 18.66 -13.52
CA LEU A 293 -2.25 20.07 -13.27
C LEU A 293 -1.12 20.58 -14.17
N LEU A 294 -0.02 19.82 -14.26
CA LEU A 294 1.10 20.16 -15.14
C LEU A 294 0.65 20.26 -16.61
N GLY A 295 -0.23 19.36 -17.07
CA GLY A 295 -0.81 19.41 -18.41
C GLY A 295 -1.73 20.62 -18.67
N ILE A 296 -2.28 21.24 -17.62
CA ILE A 296 -3.03 22.50 -17.72
C ILE A 296 -2.04 23.69 -17.71
N ALA A 297 -1.04 23.67 -16.83
CA ALA A 297 -0.05 24.73 -16.71
C ALA A 297 0.78 24.93 -18.00
N THR A 298 1.11 23.85 -18.71
CA THR A 298 1.84 23.93 -19.99
C THR A 298 1.03 24.56 -21.12
N ARG A 299 -0.30 24.67 -20.99
CA ARG A 299 -1.17 25.29 -22.01
C ARG A 299 -1.18 26.83 -21.95
N GLN A 300 -0.33 27.44 -21.11
CA GLN A 300 -0.26 28.90 -20.90
C GLN A 300 -1.62 29.55 -20.57
N ILE A 301 -2.48 28.80 -19.88
CA ILE A 301 -3.79 29.30 -19.44
C ILE A 301 -3.54 30.29 -18.29
N PRO A 302 -4.16 31.50 -18.29
CA PRO A 302 -3.97 32.48 -17.24
C PRO A 302 -4.26 31.88 -15.85
N PRO A 303 -3.43 32.14 -14.82
CA PRO A 303 -3.67 31.67 -13.46
C PRO A 303 -5.09 32.01 -12.99
N GLY A 304 -5.82 31.01 -12.49
CA GLY A 304 -7.18 31.18 -11.96
C GLY A 304 -8.34 31.10 -12.96
N SER A 305 -8.07 30.88 -14.26
CA SER A 305 -9.12 30.82 -15.29
C SER A 305 -9.74 29.42 -15.49
N ASP A 306 -9.11 28.34 -15.02
CA ASP A 306 -9.70 26.99 -15.02
C ASP A 306 -10.11 26.57 -13.59
N PRO A 307 -11.41 26.42 -13.29
CA PRO A 307 -11.89 25.99 -11.97
C PRO A 307 -11.40 24.58 -11.57
N ASN A 308 -10.90 23.78 -12.52
CA ASN A 308 -10.33 22.47 -12.24
C ASN A 308 -8.94 22.55 -11.61
N VAL A 309 -8.21 23.66 -11.75
CA VAL A 309 -6.86 23.83 -11.17
C VAL A 309 -6.92 23.75 -9.65
N GLN A 310 -7.79 24.53 -9.01
CA GLN A 310 -7.93 24.48 -7.54
C GLN A 310 -8.45 23.12 -7.06
N LYS A 311 -9.41 22.51 -7.79
CA LYS A 311 -9.95 21.19 -7.45
C LYS A 311 -8.89 20.10 -7.50
N LEU A 312 -8.10 20.04 -8.58
CA LEU A 312 -7.03 19.05 -8.74
C LEU A 312 -5.92 19.27 -7.71
N HIS A 313 -5.58 20.52 -7.40
CA HIS A 313 -4.62 20.85 -6.35
C HIS A 313 -5.09 20.34 -4.99
N HIS A 314 -6.35 20.62 -4.62
CA HIS A 314 -6.95 20.14 -3.38
C HIS A 314 -7.02 18.60 -3.34
N HIS A 315 -7.42 17.95 -4.43
CA HIS A 315 -7.43 16.49 -4.52
C HIS A 315 -6.04 15.89 -4.31
N ALA A 316 -5.00 16.46 -4.92
CA ALA A 316 -3.63 15.98 -4.74
C ALA A 316 -3.21 16.06 -3.27
N LEU A 317 -3.48 17.18 -2.59
CA LEU A 317 -3.16 17.35 -1.17
C LEU A 317 -3.94 16.39 -0.28
N LEU A 318 -5.24 16.24 -0.48
CA LEU A 318 -6.08 15.32 0.30
C LEU A 318 -5.60 13.87 0.18
N HIS A 319 -5.24 13.46 -1.04
CA HIS A 319 -4.70 12.13 -1.27
C HIS A 319 -3.32 11.95 -0.61
N LEU A 320 -2.42 12.94 -0.69
CA LEU A 320 -1.12 12.86 0.00
C LEU A 320 -1.27 12.83 1.52
N GLU A 321 -2.16 13.65 2.09
CA GLU A 321 -2.48 13.64 3.52
C GLU A 321 -2.98 12.27 3.97
N THR A 322 -3.88 11.66 3.18
CA THR A 322 -4.39 10.32 3.48
C THR A 322 -3.29 9.25 3.36
N ALA A 323 -2.40 9.35 2.38
CA ALA A 323 -1.26 8.45 2.26
C ALA A 323 -0.31 8.55 3.46
N ILE A 324 -0.02 9.79 3.91
CA ILE A 324 0.77 10.10 5.10
C ILE A 324 0.11 9.52 6.36
N TYR A 325 -1.21 9.70 6.53
CA TYR A 325 -1.96 9.14 7.65
C TYR A 325 -1.79 7.62 7.76
N TRP A 326 -1.89 6.90 6.63
CA TRP A 326 -1.73 5.46 6.62
C TRP A 326 -0.27 5.03 6.86
N ALA A 327 0.70 5.72 6.27
CA ALA A 327 2.12 5.45 6.51
C ALA A 327 2.48 5.63 7.99
N LEU A 328 1.99 6.70 8.63
CA LEU A 328 2.13 6.93 10.08
C LEU A 328 1.48 5.83 10.90
N SER A 329 0.26 5.43 10.54
CA SER A 329 -0.49 4.38 11.24
C SER A 329 0.22 3.03 11.19
N LEU A 330 0.97 2.77 10.12
CA LEU A 330 1.76 1.56 9.92
C LEU A 330 3.20 1.66 10.42
N LYS A 331 3.64 2.85 10.85
CA LYS A 331 5.04 3.16 11.18
C LYS A 331 6.00 2.83 10.01
N ASP A 332 5.53 3.07 8.78
CA ASP A 332 6.31 2.87 7.56
C ASP A 332 7.05 4.17 7.21
N TRP A 333 8.24 4.35 7.79
CA TRP A 333 9.02 5.58 7.67
C TRP A 333 9.55 5.82 6.25
N GLU A 334 9.82 4.75 5.51
CA GLU A 334 10.24 4.79 4.11
C GLU A 334 9.13 5.40 3.24
N LYS A 335 7.91 4.86 3.32
CA LYS A 335 6.77 5.42 2.59
C LYS A 335 6.43 6.83 3.05
N LEU A 336 6.50 7.09 4.35
CA LEU A 336 6.20 8.40 4.89
C LEU A 336 7.15 9.47 4.32
N GLN A 337 8.46 9.19 4.30
CA GLN A 337 9.45 10.07 3.71
C GLN A 337 9.17 10.31 2.22
N ALA A 338 8.85 9.25 1.46
CA ALA A 338 8.55 9.36 0.04
C ALA A 338 7.27 10.18 -0.24
N PHE A 339 6.25 10.07 0.62
CA PHE A 339 5.01 10.85 0.48
C PHE A 339 5.22 12.32 0.86
N VAL A 340 6.02 12.60 1.89
CA VAL A 340 6.47 13.96 2.25
C VAL A 340 7.24 14.59 1.08
N ALA A 341 8.14 13.85 0.43
CA ALA A 341 8.83 14.29 -0.78
C ALA A 341 7.83 14.61 -1.92
N ASN A 342 6.82 13.75 -2.12
CA ASN A 342 5.78 14.01 -3.12
C ASN A 342 4.92 15.25 -2.83
N VAL A 343 4.73 15.63 -1.56
CA VAL A 343 4.13 16.93 -1.18
C VAL A 343 5.03 18.07 -1.64
N ALA A 344 6.33 18.03 -1.35
CA ALA A 344 7.29 19.04 -1.80
C ALA A 344 7.28 19.19 -3.33
N PHE A 345 7.37 18.07 -4.07
CA PHE A 345 7.32 18.07 -5.54
C PHE A 345 6.01 18.59 -6.11
N HIS A 346 4.88 18.26 -5.47
CA HIS A 346 3.59 18.80 -5.87
C HIS A 346 3.53 20.31 -5.67
N LEU A 347 3.91 20.80 -4.49
CA LEU A 347 3.92 22.23 -4.18
C LEU A 347 4.87 22.99 -5.11
N GLN A 348 6.04 22.46 -5.42
CA GLN A 348 6.97 23.04 -6.40
C GLN A 348 6.34 23.12 -7.80
N SER A 349 5.65 22.05 -8.23
CA SER A 349 5.00 22.02 -9.56
C SER A 349 3.88 23.05 -9.72
N VAL A 350 3.27 23.50 -8.64
CA VAL A 350 2.20 24.51 -8.63
C VAL A 350 2.67 25.90 -8.20
N LEU A 351 3.97 26.07 -7.94
CA LEU A 351 4.57 27.37 -7.60
C LEU A 351 4.32 28.42 -8.70
N PRO A 352 4.51 28.12 -10.00
CA PRO A 352 4.21 29.09 -11.07
C PRO A 352 2.72 29.47 -11.16
N LEU A 353 1.83 28.66 -10.57
CA LEU A 353 0.39 28.92 -10.54
C LEU A 353 -0.03 29.75 -9.31
N GLY A 354 0.90 30.11 -8.42
CA GLY A 354 0.62 30.86 -7.20
C GLY A 354 -0.17 30.08 -6.15
N LEU A 355 -0.19 28.75 -6.23
CA LEU A 355 -0.90 27.88 -5.26
C LEU A 355 0.00 27.39 -4.11
N SER A 356 1.26 27.79 -4.13
CA SER A 356 2.26 27.52 -3.09
C SER A 356 3.25 28.69 -3.05
N ASN A 357 4.16 28.67 -2.09
CA ASN A 357 5.29 29.59 -2.06
C ASN A 357 6.60 28.87 -1.76
N VAL A 358 7.71 29.54 -2.04
CA VAL A 358 9.06 28.99 -1.91
C VAL A 358 9.34 28.48 -0.50
N ARG A 359 8.92 29.26 0.51
CA ARG A 359 9.09 28.89 1.92
C ARG A 359 8.34 27.61 2.27
N GLN A 360 7.07 27.49 1.89
CA GLN A 360 6.29 26.26 2.13
C GLN A 360 6.97 25.03 1.51
N ILE A 361 7.45 25.14 0.27
CA ILE A 361 8.14 24.05 -0.41
C ILE A 361 9.40 23.64 0.35
N PHE A 362 10.19 24.62 0.78
CA PHE A 362 11.41 24.38 1.55
C PHE A 362 11.14 23.70 2.91
N ALA A 363 10.05 24.04 3.61
CA ALA A 363 9.65 23.35 4.85
C ALA A 363 9.43 21.85 4.63
N TRP A 364 8.77 21.47 3.54
CA TRP A 364 8.51 20.07 3.22
C TRP A 364 9.78 19.32 2.85
N TYR A 365 10.70 19.97 2.12
CA TYR A 365 12.04 19.43 1.90
C TYR A 365 12.82 19.27 3.20
N ALA A 366 12.77 20.25 4.11
CA ALA A 366 13.42 20.14 5.42
C ALA A 366 12.90 18.95 6.22
N LEU A 367 11.58 18.76 6.27
CA LEU A 367 10.95 17.63 6.94
C LEU A 367 11.39 16.29 6.32
N MET A 368 11.44 16.20 4.99
CA MET A 368 11.92 15.02 4.27
C MET A 368 13.38 14.68 4.65
N MET A 369 14.26 15.68 4.73
CA MET A 369 15.66 15.48 5.15
C MET A 369 15.75 15.00 6.61
N ASN A 370 14.88 15.49 7.49
CA ASN A 370 14.82 15.03 8.89
C ASN A 370 14.36 13.57 8.99
N TYR A 371 13.46 13.10 8.13
CA TYR A 371 13.13 11.66 8.06
C TYR A 371 14.35 10.83 7.67
N ALA A 372 15.09 11.27 6.64
CA ALA A 372 16.27 10.56 6.19
C ALA A 372 17.37 10.49 7.26
N GLU A 373 17.56 11.55 8.05
CA GLU A 373 18.61 11.59 9.08
C GLU A 373 18.18 10.97 10.41
N LYS A 374 16.97 11.25 10.92
CA LYS A 374 16.53 10.78 12.23
C LYS A 374 16.02 9.34 12.23
N LEU A 375 15.45 8.91 11.11
CA LEU A 375 14.79 7.61 10.98
C LEU A 375 15.43 6.73 9.92
N ASP A 376 16.56 7.17 9.36
CA ASP A 376 17.37 6.38 8.43
C ASP A 376 16.58 6.00 7.14
N ALA A 377 15.54 6.77 6.82
CA ALA A 377 14.60 6.49 5.73
C ALA A 377 15.10 6.99 4.36
N GLY A 378 14.58 6.41 3.29
CA GLY A 378 14.78 6.81 1.90
C GLY A 378 16.15 6.43 1.34
N LYS A 379 16.83 5.42 1.92
CA LYS A 379 18.20 5.03 1.54
C LYS A 379 18.38 4.58 0.11
N ASP A 380 17.32 4.05 -0.49
CA ASP A 380 17.31 3.53 -1.85
C ASP A 380 17.21 4.64 -2.92
N SER A 381 17.10 5.91 -2.51
CA SER A 381 17.02 7.04 -3.42
C SER A 381 17.85 8.24 -2.96
N ALA A 382 18.24 9.05 -3.94
CA ALA A 382 18.84 10.35 -3.71
C ALA A 382 18.12 11.47 -4.45
N TRP A 383 17.02 11.17 -5.15
CA TRP A 383 16.22 12.16 -5.87
C TRP A 383 15.87 13.35 -4.98
N GLU A 384 15.59 13.08 -3.72
CA GLU A 384 15.31 14.05 -2.68
C GLU A 384 16.44 15.08 -2.49
N TYR A 385 17.69 14.64 -2.50
CA TYR A 385 18.85 15.52 -2.42
C TYR A 385 19.02 16.33 -3.71
N LEU A 386 18.78 15.69 -4.86
CA LEU A 386 18.90 16.34 -6.17
C LEU A 386 17.90 17.49 -6.28
N PHE A 387 16.62 17.21 -6.03
CA PHE A 387 15.55 18.19 -6.15
C PHE A 387 15.64 19.28 -5.10
N LEU A 388 16.00 18.98 -3.84
CA LEU A 388 16.24 20.01 -2.82
C LEU A 388 17.45 20.89 -3.19
N GLY A 389 18.54 20.30 -3.66
CA GLY A 389 19.73 21.03 -4.07
C GLY A 389 19.45 21.97 -5.25
N GLU A 390 18.72 21.48 -6.24
CA GLU A 390 18.27 22.26 -7.40
C GLU A 390 17.34 23.40 -6.96
N PHE A 391 16.30 23.09 -6.17
CA PHE A 391 15.34 24.06 -5.67
C PHE A 391 16.00 25.17 -4.83
N TRP A 392 16.96 24.82 -3.98
CA TRP A 392 17.74 25.80 -3.23
C TRP A 392 18.48 26.76 -4.16
N LEU A 393 19.19 26.22 -5.16
CA LEU A 393 19.98 27.03 -6.10
C LEU A 393 19.10 27.93 -6.97
N ASP A 394 17.88 27.51 -7.30
CA ASP A 394 16.92 28.31 -8.06
C ASP A 394 16.30 29.46 -7.24
N HIS A 395 16.18 29.27 -5.93
CA HIS A 395 15.45 30.18 -5.03
C HIS A 395 16.31 30.75 -3.88
N GLU A 396 17.64 30.67 -4.00
CA GLU A 396 18.57 30.96 -2.91
C GLU A 396 18.39 32.38 -2.34
N GLN A 397 18.19 33.37 -3.20
CA GLN A 397 18.03 34.76 -2.76
C GLN A 397 16.77 34.96 -1.92
N GLU A 398 15.64 34.41 -2.36
CA GLU A 398 14.35 34.51 -1.64
C GLU A 398 14.42 33.78 -0.29
N LEU A 399 15.02 32.59 -0.28
CA LEU A 399 15.21 31.79 0.93
C LEU A 399 16.14 32.51 1.92
N ARG A 400 17.25 33.10 1.48
CA ARG A 400 18.17 33.84 2.37
C ARG A 400 17.53 35.11 2.96
N GLN A 401 16.64 35.78 2.22
CA GLN A 401 15.97 36.99 2.69
C GLN A 401 14.87 36.71 3.73
N THR A 402 14.26 35.54 3.67
CA THR A 402 13.14 35.15 4.54
C THR A 402 13.54 34.24 5.69
N SER A 403 14.72 33.62 5.62
CA SER A 403 15.25 32.74 6.66
C SER A 403 15.99 33.56 7.71
N GLN A 404 15.34 33.83 8.85
CA GLN A 404 16.11 33.84 10.08
C GLN A 404 16.71 32.44 10.23
N PRO A 405 18.01 32.28 10.56
CA PRO A 405 18.58 30.96 10.75
C PRO A 405 17.76 30.22 11.81
N ALA A 406 17.23 29.05 11.43
CA ALA A 406 16.42 28.21 12.30
C ALA A 406 17.26 27.78 13.53
N CYS A 407 17.11 28.48 14.65
CA CYS A 407 17.91 28.26 15.86
C CYS A 407 17.33 27.19 16.80
N SER A 408 16.23 26.52 16.45
CA SER A 408 15.52 25.58 17.32
C SER A 408 15.04 24.34 16.58
N ALA A 409 15.12 23.18 17.23
CA ALA A 409 14.51 21.93 16.77
C ALA A 409 12.98 22.01 16.61
N SER A 410 12.33 23.05 17.14
CA SER A 410 10.90 23.32 16.94
C SER A 410 10.60 24.10 15.66
N ASP A 411 11.62 24.52 14.91
CA ASP A 411 11.43 25.27 13.67
C ASP A 411 11.08 24.31 12.52
N PRO A 412 9.97 24.53 11.79
CA PRO A 412 9.62 23.70 10.62
C PRO A 412 10.66 23.75 9.48
N PHE A 413 11.62 24.68 9.51
CA PHE A 413 12.75 24.78 8.57
C PHE A 413 14.05 24.16 9.11
N TYR A 414 14.02 23.54 10.29
CA TYR A 414 15.22 22.95 10.87
C TYR A 414 15.73 21.82 9.98
N ILE A 415 16.92 22.03 9.41
CA ILE A 415 17.75 21.00 8.81
C ILE A 415 19.07 21.04 9.58
N ILE A 416 19.56 19.87 9.99
CA ILE A 416 20.90 19.79 10.59
C ILE A 416 21.91 20.42 9.64
N GLN A 417 22.78 21.26 10.18
CA GLN A 417 23.67 22.12 9.41
C GLN A 417 24.42 21.36 8.29
N GLU A 418 24.90 20.15 8.56
CA GLU A 418 25.60 19.30 7.59
C GLU A 418 24.76 18.86 6.38
N MET A 419 23.43 18.89 6.52
CA MET A 419 22.45 18.46 5.52
C MET A 419 21.72 19.65 4.88
N HIS A 420 22.10 20.87 5.22
CA HIS A 420 21.48 22.07 4.68
C HIS A 420 22.14 22.44 3.33
N PRO A 421 21.37 22.71 2.25
CA PRO A 421 21.90 22.97 0.90
C PRO A 421 22.70 24.28 0.76
N ALA A 422 22.87 25.03 1.85
CA ALA A 422 23.74 26.20 1.89
C ALA A 422 25.23 25.82 2.08
N TYR A 423 25.51 24.57 2.43
CA TYR A 423 26.85 24.08 2.72
C TYR A 423 27.29 23.04 1.70
N GLU A 424 28.60 23.04 1.40
CA GLU A 424 29.22 22.12 0.45
C GLU A 424 28.98 20.64 0.79
N ASN A 425 28.97 20.31 2.08
CA ASN A 425 28.81 18.93 2.56
C ASN A 425 27.51 18.28 2.08
N PHE A 426 26.43 19.06 1.92
CA PHE A 426 25.17 18.55 1.38
C PHE A 426 25.35 17.96 -0.03
N TYR A 427 26.04 18.67 -0.92
CA TYR A 427 26.25 18.25 -2.30
C TYR A 427 27.23 17.08 -2.39
N LEU A 428 28.28 17.08 -1.57
CA LEU A 428 29.24 15.98 -1.51
C LEU A 428 28.57 14.69 -1.01
N ARG A 429 27.73 14.77 0.03
CA ARG A 429 26.94 13.63 0.52
C ARG A 429 25.94 13.13 -0.52
N ALA A 430 25.28 14.02 -1.26
CA ALA A 430 24.39 13.63 -2.34
C ALA A 430 25.14 12.81 -3.41
N ILE A 431 26.34 13.26 -3.81
CA ILE A 431 27.22 12.55 -4.75
C ILE A 431 27.69 11.21 -4.17
N GLU A 432 28.14 11.16 -2.92
CA GLU A 432 28.59 9.92 -2.26
C GLU A 432 27.47 8.88 -2.21
N ARG A 433 26.25 9.30 -1.86
CA ARG A 433 25.07 8.43 -1.78
C ARG A 433 24.73 7.76 -3.10
N ILE A 434 24.92 8.46 -4.23
CA ILE A 434 24.60 7.95 -5.57
C ILE A 434 25.79 7.36 -6.32
N GLN A 435 27.02 7.50 -5.82
CA GLN A 435 28.20 6.92 -6.47
C GLN A 435 28.10 5.39 -6.61
N HIS A 436 27.28 4.75 -5.76
CA HIS A 436 27.00 3.33 -5.82
C HIS A 436 25.69 2.97 -6.53
N CYS A 437 24.92 3.97 -6.99
CA CYS A 437 23.71 3.73 -7.77
C CYS A 437 24.06 3.44 -9.24
N ALA A 438 23.35 2.49 -9.85
CA ALA A 438 23.51 2.15 -11.27
C ALA A 438 22.96 3.23 -12.24
N ASP A 439 22.33 4.29 -11.71
CA ASP A 439 21.70 5.34 -12.50
C ASP A 439 22.63 6.55 -12.71
N TYR A 440 23.41 6.51 -13.80
CA TYR A 440 24.34 7.58 -14.17
C TYR A 440 23.67 8.95 -14.38
N ARG A 441 22.36 8.98 -14.66
CA ARG A 441 21.59 10.22 -14.79
C ARG A 441 21.52 10.98 -13.46
N GLN A 442 21.23 10.28 -12.37
CA GLN A 442 21.22 10.88 -11.03
C GLN A 442 22.61 11.40 -10.65
N VAL A 443 23.65 10.63 -10.95
CA VAL A 443 25.05 11.05 -10.72
C VAL A 443 25.35 12.35 -11.44
N ALA A 444 24.95 12.48 -12.71
CA ALA A 444 25.18 13.69 -13.47
C ALA A 444 24.41 14.90 -12.92
N ILE A 445 23.13 14.73 -12.54
CA ILE A 445 22.32 15.81 -11.96
C ILE A 445 22.93 16.30 -10.64
N ALA A 446 23.43 15.40 -9.79
CA ALA A 446 24.12 15.80 -8.56
C ALA A 446 25.40 16.60 -8.82
N GLN A 447 26.20 16.14 -9.80
CA GLN A 447 27.42 16.83 -10.22
C GLN A 447 27.11 18.20 -10.81
N ILE A 448 26.01 18.34 -11.57
CA ILE A 448 25.52 19.62 -12.09
C ILE A 448 25.14 20.55 -10.93
N ASN A 449 24.35 20.08 -9.97
CA ASN A 449 23.97 20.87 -8.80
C ASN A 449 25.19 21.30 -7.99
N TYR A 450 26.16 20.40 -7.80
CA TYR A 450 27.41 20.72 -7.13
C TYR A 450 28.24 21.76 -7.91
N LEU A 451 28.34 21.62 -9.24
CA LEU A 451 29.02 22.59 -10.09
C LEU A 451 28.38 23.99 -10.01
N ARG A 452 27.04 24.05 -10.04
CA ARG A 452 26.26 25.29 -9.85
C ARG A 452 26.57 25.93 -8.48
N PHE A 453 26.59 25.13 -7.41
CA PHE A 453 26.94 25.59 -6.07
C PHE A 453 28.37 26.14 -5.98
N ILE A 454 29.36 25.42 -6.50
CA ILE A 454 30.76 25.86 -6.49
C ILE A 454 30.95 27.15 -7.27
N GLN A 455 30.31 27.26 -8.44
CA GLN A 455 30.37 28.46 -9.27
C GLN A 455 29.85 29.69 -8.53
N ALA A 456 28.83 29.52 -7.68
CA ALA A 456 28.28 30.59 -6.87
C ALA A 456 29.11 30.89 -5.60
N HIS A 457 29.74 29.89 -4.97
CA HIS A 457 30.20 30.02 -3.58
C HIS A 457 31.68 29.68 -3.28
N LEU A 458 32.37 28.86 -4.07
CA LEU A 458 33.64 28.23 -3.64
C LEU A 458 34.88 28.48 -4.52
N GLY A 459 34.73 29.25 -5.59
CA GLY A 459 35.85 29.77 -6.40
C GLY A 459 36.42 28.81 -7.47
N PRO A 460 37.41 29.28 -8.26
CA PRO A 460 37.76 28.67 -9.56
C PRO A 460 38.47 27.31 -9.46
N LYS A 461 39.27 27.07 -8.40
CA LYS A 461 40.03 25.82 -8.25
C LYS A 461 39.10 24.61 -8.06
N LYS A 462 38.10 24.73 -7.19
CA LYS A 462 37.10 23.66 -6.98
C LYS A 462 36.21 23.49 -8.20
N LYS A 463 35.91 24.59 -8.91
CA LYS A 463 35.13 24.56 -10.15
C LYS A 463 35.79 23.67 -11.19
N ALA A 464 37.07 23.88 -11.46
CA ALA A 464 37.81 23.07 -12.44
C ALA A 464 37.82 21.57 -12.10
N ALA A 465 37.89 21.21 -10.81
CA ALA A 465 37.83 19.82 -10.37
C ALA A 465 36.44 19.19 -10.60
N ALA A 466 35.36 19.91 -10.27
CA ALA A 466 33.99 19.46 -10.51
C ALA A 466 33.66 19.36 -12.00
N GLU A 467 34.08 20.34 -12.81
CA GLU A 467 33.94 20.28 -14.28
C GLU A 467 34.66 19.07 -14.86
N LYS A 468 35.88 18.78 -14.40
CA LYS A 468 36.63 17.58 -14.82
C LYS A 468 35.88 16.30 -14.49
N ALA A 469 35.29 16.19 -13.31
CA ALA A 469 34.52 15.02 -12.90
C ALA A 469 33.26 14.83 -13.76
N LEU A 470 32.50 15.90 -14.01
CA LEU A 470 31.32 15.85 -14.88
C LEU A 470 31.68 15.54 -16.33
N CYS A 471 32.75 16.14 -16.88
CA CYS A 471 33.24 15.82 -18.23
C CYS A 471 33.62 14.34 -18.36
N ALA A 472 34.33 13.78 -17.38
CA ALA A 472 34.69 12.36 -17.38
C ALA A 472 33.44 11.46 -17.38
N LEU A 473 32.42 11.80 -16.60
CA LEU A 473 31.15 11.06 -16.58
C LEU A 473 30.44 11.11 -17.94
N LEU A 474 30.32 12.31 -18.54
CA LEU A 474 29.66 12.48 -19.84
C LEU A 474 30.42 11.77 -20.98
N GLN A 475 31.75 11.66 -20.89
CA GLN A 475 32.57 10.91 -21.85
C GLN A 475 32.39 9.40 -21.72
N ASN A 476 32.24 8.89 -20.49
CA ASN A 476 32.07 7.46 -20.22
C ASN A 476 30.67 6.94 -20.57
N VAL A 477 29.67 7.81 -20.67
CA VAL A 477 28.27 7.43 -20.99
C VAL A 477 27.78 8.26 -22.19
N PRO A 478 28.00 7.80 -23.43
CA PRO A 478 27.79 8.63 -24.64
C PRO A 478 26.38 9.20 -24.83
N SER A 479 25.33 8.51 -24.36
CA SER A 479 23.94 8.97 -24.47
C SER A 479 23.51 9.96 -23.38
N LEU A 480 24.31 10.13 -22.33
CA LEU A 480 23.91 10.85 -21.12
C LEU A 480 23.78 12.36 -21.36
N ARG A 481 24.63 12.93 -22.21
CA ARG A 481 24.55 14.36 -22.56
C ARG A 481 23.21 14.68 -23.22
N ASP A 482 22.86 13.95 -24.27
CA ASP A 482 21.62 14.18 -25.04
C ASP A 482 20.38 14.05 -24.14
N GLN A 483 20.41 13.08 -23.22
CA GLN A 483 19.35 12.91 -22.21
C GLN A 483 19.24 14.13 -21.29
N LEU A 484 20.35 14.61 -20.74
CA LEU A 484 20.35 15.79 -19.86
C LEU A 484 19.94 17.07 -20.59
N GLU A 485 20.34 17.22 -21.85
CA GLU A 485 19.91 18.35 -22.68
C GLU A 485 18.40 18.32 -22.96
N ALA A 486 17.84 17.16 -23.29
CA ALA A 486 16.41 16.98 -23.46
C ALA A 486 15.60 17.27 -22.18
N GLU A 487 16.22 17.11 -21.01
CA GLU A 487 15.64 17.39 -19.71
C GLU A 487 15.83 18.85 -19.24
N GLY A 488 16.48 19.69 -20.05
CA GLY A 488 16.66 21.11 -19.76
C GLY A 488 17.94 21.47 -19.00
N TYR A 489 18.83 20.51 -18.75
CA TYR A 489 20.11 20.76 -18.07
C TYR A 489 21.22 21.26 -18.99
N GLY A 490 20.97 21.38 -20.30
CA GLY A 490 21.99 21.73 -21.30
C GLY A 490 22.74 23.02 -21.00
N ALA A 491 22.07 24.02 -20.41
CA ALA A 491 22.69 25.29 -20.03
C ALA A 491 23.77 25.16 -18.93
N TYR A 492 23.75 24.06 -18.16
CA TYR A 492 24.66 23.80 -17.06
C TYR A 492 25.76 22.79 -17.41
N LEU A 493 25.73 22.23 -18.62
CA LEU A 493 26.75 21.28 -19.06
C LEU A 493 28.04 22.00 -19.48
N PRO A 494 29.22 21.46 -19.15
CA PRO A 494 30.48 21.99 -19.64
C PRO A 494 30.51 21.95 -21.18
N ARG A 495 31.07 22.97 -21.82
CA ARG A 495 31.23 22.99 -23.29
C ARG A 495 32.20 21.87 -23.69
N GLN A 496 31.89 21.16 -24.78
CA GLN A 496 32.86 20.21 -25.36
C GLN A 496 34.13 20.98 -25.72
N ALA A 497 35.26 20.47 -25.22
CA ALA A 497 36.58 20.98 -25.56
C ALA A 497 37.02 20.48 -26.94
#